data_AF-A0A7J0GD99-F1
#
_entry.id   AF-A0A7J0GD99-F1
#
_cell.length_a   1.000
_cell.length_b   1.000
_cell.length_c   1.000
_cell.angle_alpha   90.00
_cell.angle_beta   90.00
_cell.angle_gamma   90.00
#
_symmetry.space_group_name_H-M   'P 1'
#
loop_
_entity.id
_entity.type
_entity.pdbx_description
1 polymer ?
#
loop_
_entity_poly.entity_id
_entity_poly.type
_entity_poly.pdbx_seq_one_letter_code
_entity_poly.pdbx_strand_id
1 'polypeptide(L)'
;MTDNTEPSTTSTSSTTYVHPRREPFKHGLIPIPKLIFTDDTQTVASLKEKLVHRSTQSPTHQVDSIVVSETLQISPDHAQLIIDTLTVVIKSDPEIESVGVDVFDD
;
A
#
# COMPACT_ATOMS: atom_id res chain seq x y z
N MET A 1 -47.90 -27.60 -36.42
CA MET A 1 -47.37 -27.74 -35.04
C MET A 1 -45.91 -28.12 -35.19
N THR A 2 -45.00 -27.19 -34.86
CA THR A 2 -43.61 -27.33 -34.39
C THR A 2 -42.85 -26.07 -34.83
N ASP A 3 -42.72 -25.09 -33.94
CA ASP A 3 -41.62 -24.13 -34.03
C ASP A 3 -40.96 -24.10 -32.65
N ASN A 4 -39.71 -24.53 -32.63
CA ASN A 4 -38.90 -24.80 -31.47
C ASN A 4 -38.03 -23.55 -31.28
N THR A 5 -38.45 -22.60 -30.45
CA THR A 5 -37.62 -21.42 -30.13
C THR A 5 -36.98 -21.63 -28.77
N GLU A 6 -35.73 -22.06 -28.81
CA GLU A 6 -34.80 -22.15 -27.69
C GLU A 6 -34.50 -20.74 -27.14
N PRO A 7 -34.57 -20.49 -25.81
CA PRO A 7 -34.22 -19.18 -25.26
C PRO A 7 -32.70 -19.00 -25.30
N SER A 8 -32.22 -18.02 -26.07
CA SER A 8 -30.82 -17.58 -26.01
C SER A 8 -30.46 -17.14 -24.59
N THR A 9 -29.54 -17.87 -23.96
CA THR A 9 -28.91 -17.47 -22.70
C THR A 9 -27.98 -16.30 -22.97
N THR A 10 -28.50 -15.07 -22.81
CA THR A 10 -27.67 -13.88 -22.73
C THR A 10 -26.82 -13.98 -21.46
N SER A 11 -25.53 -14.26 -21.65
CA SER A 11 -24.50 -14.11 -20.63
C SER A 11 -24.49 -12.65 -20.15
N THR A 12 -25.23 -12.38 -19.07
CA THR A 12 -25.12 -11.11 -18.36
C THR A 12 -23.80 -11.13 -17.60
N SER A 13 -22.76 -10.57 -18.20
CA SER A 13 -21.54 -10.20 -17.47
C SER A 13 -21.96 -9.29 -16.31
N SER A 14 -21.99 -9.83 -15.10
CA SER A 14 -22.33 -9.07 -13.90
C SER A 14 -21.16 -8.13 -13.59
N THR A 15 -21.15 -6.97 -14.23
CA THR A 15 -20.26 -5.88 -13.83
C THR A 15 -20.69 -5.42 -12.44
N THR A 16 -19.94 -5.84 -11.41
CA THR A 16 -20.14 -5.38 -10.04
C THR A 16 -19.88 -3.89 -9.99
N TYR A 17 -20.96 -3.10 -10.05
CA TYR A 17 -20.87 -1.65 -10.03
C TYR A 17 -20.75 -1.19 -8.57
N VAL A 18 -19.54 -0.83 -8.16
CA VAL A 18 -19.29 -0.29 -6.82
C VAL A 18 -19.74 1.17 -6.82
N HIS A 19 -20.85 1.46 -6.14
CA HIS A 19 -21.27 2.84 -5.92
C HIS A 19 -20.54 3.43 -4.70
N PRO A 20 -19.91 4.61 -4.82
CA PRO A 20 -19.38 5.32 -3.66
C PRO A 20 -20.51 5.58 -2.65
N ARG A 21 -20.36 5.06 -1.42
CA ARG A 21 -21.34 5.30 -0.35
C ARG A 21 -21.27 6.75 0.09
N ARG A 22 -22.33 7.52 -0.17
CA ARG A 22 -22.44 8.95 0.21
C ARG A 22 -23.26 9.21 1.47
N GLU A 23 -23.62 8.17 2.23
CA GLU A 23 -24.31 8.37 3.50
C GLU A 23 -23.34 8.96 4.55
N PRO A 24 -23.75 10.00 5.30
CA PRO A 24 -22.99 10.48 6.45
C PRO A 24 -22.71 9.31 7.40
N PHE A 25 -21.49 9.24 7.93
CA PHE A 25 -21.18 8.27 8.97
C PHE A 25 -22.13 8.46 10.16
N LYS A 26 -22.57 7.35 10.76
CA LYS A 26 -23.44 7.34 11.96
C LYS A 26 -22.91 8.21 13.11
N HIS A 27 -21.61 8.46 13.13
CA HIS A 27 -20.90 9.23 14.16
C HIS A 27 -20.27 10.53 13.62
N GLY A 28 -20.69 11.00 12.43
CA GLY A 28 -20.07 12.14 11.75
C GLY A 28 -18.71 11.81 11.15
N LEU A 29 -18.05 12.79 10.54
CA LEU A 29 -16.69 12.62 10.03
C LEU A 29 -15.83 12.08 11.17
N ILE A 30 -15.32 10.86 11.04
CA ILE A 30 -14.27 10.36 11.92
C ILE A 30 -13.10 11.33 11.68
N PRO A 31 -12.64 12.08 12.69
CA PRO A 31 -11.46 12.90 12.50
C PRO A 31 -10.33 11.93 12.15
N ILE A 32 -9.98 11.89 10.87
CA ILE A 32 -8.70 11.31 10.46
C ILE A 32 -7.70 12.22 11.16
N PRO A 33 -6.91 11.70 12.12
CA PRO A 33 -5.87 12.49 12.73
C PRO A 33 -5.08 13.05 11.56
N LYS A 34 -5.11 14.38 11.37
CA LYS A 34 -4.27 15.00 10.36
C LYS A 34 -2.88 14.50 10.69
N LEU A 35 -2.25 13.77 9.78
CA LEU A 35 -0.82 13.52 9.86
C LEU A 35 -0.21 14.92 9.71
N ILE A 36 -0.04 15.61 10.84
CA ILE A 36 0.44 16.99 10.84
C ILE A 36 1.94 16.92 10.66
N PHE A 37 2.36 16.66 9.42
CA PHE A 37 3.74 16.88 9.03
C PHE A 37 3.84 18.33 8.58
N THR A 38 4.67 19.11 9.28
CA THR A 38 4.94 20.50 8.92
C THR A 38 5.60 20.58 7.53
N ASP A 39 6.37 19.55 7.19
CA ASP A 39 6.90 19.22 5.86
C ASP A 39 6.86 17.68 5.73
N ASP A 40 5.92 17.18 4.96
CA ASP A 40 5.68 15.75 4.74
C ASP A 40 6.85 15.10 4.00
N THR A 41 7.39 15.77 3.00
CA THR A 41 8.54 15.28 2.23
C THR A 41 9.78 15.15 3.11
N GLN A 42 10.08 16.16 3.92
CA GLN A 42 11.22 16.14 4.83
C GLN A 42 11.06 15.09 5.93
N THR A 43 9.84 14.93 6.47
CA THR A 43 9.58 13.94 7.52
C THR A 43 9.77 12.52 7.00
N VAL A 44 9.24 12.22 5.81
CA VAL A 44 9.40 10.91 5.17
C VAL A 44 10.86 10.68 4.75
N ALA A 45 11.56 11.70 4.25
CA ALA A 45 12.97 11.60 3.91
C ALA A 45 13.82 11.28 5.14
N SER A 46 13.63 11.99 6.25
CA SER A 46 14.33 11.74 7.51
C SER A 46 14.05 10.32 8.05
N LEU A 47 12.80 9.86 7.93
CA LEU A 47 12.45 8.50 8.29
C LEU A 47 13.18 7.46 7.43
N LYS A 48 13.23 7.68 6.11
CA LYS A 48 13.98 6.82 5.18
C LYS A 48 15.46 6.74 5.58
N GLU A 49 16.08 7.89 5.83
CA GLU A 49 17.49 7.96 6.24
C GLU A 49 17.76 7.19 7.54
N LYS A 50 16.89 7.32 8.54
CA LYS A 50 16.99 6.55 9.80
C LYS A 50 16.95 5.04 9.56
N LEU A 51 16.03 4.58 8.71
CA LEU A 51 15.89 3.16 8.39
C LEU A 51 17.08 2.63 7.58
N VAL A 52 17.57 3.40 6.60
CA VAL A 52 18.78 3.06 5.83
C VAL A 52 20.00 2.98 6.73
N HIS A 53 20.19 3.96 7.62
CA HIS A 53 21.30 3.96 8.55
C HIS A 53 21.29 2.71 9.45
N ARG A 54 20.12 2.37 10.02
CA ARG A 54 19.92 1.13 10.79
C ARG A 54 20.22 -0.12 9.97
N SER A 55 19.76 -0.18 8.72
CA SER A 55 20.04 -1.29 7.80
C SER A 55 21.54 -1.48 7.60
N THR A 56 22.30 -0.41 7.36
CA THR A 56 23.76 -0.51 7.16
C THR A 56 24.53 -1.03 8.37
N GLN A 57 23.94 -0.94 9.57
CA GLN A 57 24.51 -1.45 10.81
C GLN A 57 24.17 -2.93 11.07
N SER A 58 23.21 -3.48 10.33
CA SER A 58 22.80 -4.88 10.44
C SER A 58 23.65 -5.76 9.52
N PRO A 59 24.11 -6.94 9.98
CA PRO A 59 24.88 -7.88 9.14
C PRO A 59 24.14 -8.31 7.87
N THR A 60 22.81 -8.33 7.91
CA THR A 60 21.96 -8.75 6.79
C THR A 60 21.56 -7.59 5.88
N HIS A 61 21.92 -6.35 6.23
CA HIS A 61 21.46 -5.12 5.58
C HIS A 61 19.93 -5.00 5.46
N GLN A 62 19.17 -5.78 6.22
CA GLN A 62 17.71 -5.79 6.19
C GLN A 62 17.12 -4.99 7.36
N VAL A 63 15.94 -4.43 7.12
CA VAL A 63 15.12 -3.74 8.12
C VAL A 63 14.06 -4.71 8.62
N ASP A 64 14.12 -5.09 9.90
CA ASP A 64 13.15 -5.98 10.53
C ASP A 64 12.04 -5.21 11.27
N SER A 65 11.02 -5.93 11.76
CA SER A 65 9.90 -5.35 12.50
C SER A 65 10.35 -4.64 13.78
N ILE A 66 11.44 -5.09 14.41
CA ILE A 66 11.99 -4.49 15.63
C ILE A 66 12.53 -3.09 15.29
N VAL A 67 13.38 -2.98 14.28
CA VAL A 67 13.94 -1.71 13.81
C VAL A 67 12.84 -0.73 13.39
N VAL A 68 11.81 -1.21 12.70
CA VAL A 68 10.65 -0.38 12.32
C VAL A 68 9.89 0.10 13.56
N SER A 69 9.62 -0.79 14.52
CA SER A 69 8.89 -0.45 15.74
C SER A 69 9.60 0.62 16.57
N GLU A 70 10.93 0.51 16.71
CA GLU A 70 11.76 1.50 17.41
C GLU A 70 11.82 2.84 16.67
N THR A 71 11.91 2.79 15.33
CA THR A 71 12.06 3.99 14.51
C THR A 71 10.77 4.82 14.47
N LEU A 72 9.63 4.14 14.39
CA LEU A 72 8.29 4.75 14.32
C LEU A 72 7.62 4.91 15.69
N GLN A 73 8.22 4.36 16.76
CA GLN A 73 7.65 4.35 18.11
C GLN A 73 6.24 3.73 18.15
N ILE A 74 6.10 2.57 17.49
CA ILE A 74 4.86 1.77 17.46
C ILE A 74 5.10 0.40 18.09
N SER A 75 4.05 -0.39 18.31
CA SER A 75 4.23 -1.76 18.80
C SER A 75 4.86 -2.66 17.73
N PRO A 76 5.62 -3.70 18.12
CA PRO A 76 6.19 -4.69 17.19
C PRO A 76 5.13 -5.35 16.30
N ASP A 77 3.95 -5.66 16.85
CA ASP A 77 2.84 -6.26 16.11
C ASP A 77 2.36 -5.35 14.97
N HIS A 78 2.27 -4.03 15.21
CA HIS A 78 1.91 -3.08 14.16
C HIS A 78 3.03 -2.93 13.12
N ALA A 79 4.29 -2.94 13.55
CA ALA A 79 5.42 -2.89 12.62
C ALA A 79 5.44 -4.11 11.68
N GLN A 80 5.14 -5.30 12.22
CA GLN A 80 5.04 -6.52 11.41
C GLN A 80 3.87 -6.46 10.44
N LEU A 81 2.70 -6.00 10.89
CA LEU A 81 1.55 -5.80 10.01
C LEU A 81 1.86 -4.84 8.84
N ILE A 82 2.63 -3.77 9.09
CA ILE A 82 3.07 -2.84 8.04
C ILE A 82 3.96 -3.57 7.02
N ILE A 83 4.96 -4.31 7.47
CA ILE A 83 5.88 -5.04 6.57
C ILE A 83 5.11 -6.06 5.72
N ASP A 84 4.21 -6.83 6.33
CA ASP A 84 3.40 -7.82 5.63
C ASP A 84 2.51 -7.15 4.58
N THR A 85 1.89 -6.03 4.93
CA THR A 85 1.04 -5.25 4.02
C THR A 85 1.84 -4.69 2.84
N LEU A 86 3.00 -4.08 3.10
CA LEU A 86 3.87 -3.55 2.05
C LEU A 86 4.36 -4.67 1.12
N THR A 87 4.66 -5.84 1.66
CA THR A 87 5.07 -7.01 0.87
C THR A 87 3.99 -7.44 -0.11
N VAL A 88 2.70 -7.39 0.29
CA VAL A 88 1.58 -7.70 -0.60
C VAL A 88 1.43 -6.64 -1.70
N VAL A 89 1.54 -5.37 -1.34
CA VAL A 89 1.41 -4.25 -2.30
C VAL A 89 2.53 -4.29 -3.35
N ILE A 90 3.78 -4.44 -2.92
CA ILE A 90 4.95 -4.49 -3.83
C ILE A 90 4.84 -5.67 -4.80
N LYS A 91 4.41 -6.84 -4.32
CA LYS A 91 4.22 -8.02 -5.18
C LYS A 91 3.06 -7.89 -6.17
N SER A 92 2.17 -6.92 -5.98
CA SER A 92 1.01 -6.70 -6.84
C SER A 92 1.29 -5.72 -7.98
N ASP A 93 2.47 -5.08 -8.01
CA ASP A 93 2.84 -4.08 -9.01
C ASP A 93 4.03 -4.57 -9.88
N PRO A 94 3.78 -5.07 -11.10
CA PRO A 94 4.82 -5.61 -11.98
C PRO A 94 5.71 -4.53 -12.64
N GLU A 95 5.43 -3.23 -12.50
CA GLU A 95 6.17 -2.16 -13.20
C GLU A 95 7.40 -1.61 -12.44
N ILE A 96 7.60 -1.97 -11.17
CA ILE A 96 8.67 -1.38 -10.33
C ILE A 96 10.06 -1.98 -10.62
N GLU A 97 10.16 -3.09 -11.36
CA GLU A 97 11.46 -3.71 -11.70
C GLU A 97 12.21 -3.01 -12.86
N SER A 98 11.64 -1.96 -13.49
CA SER A 98 12.18 -1.37 -14.73
C SER A 98 12.62 0.11 -14.64
N VAL A 99 13.08 0.59 -13.48
CA VAL A 99 13.72 1.93 -13.38
C VAL A 99 15.15 1.80 -12.86
N GLY A 100 16.01 1.32 -13.75
CA GLY A 100 17.47 1.33 -13.61
C GLY A 100 18.09 1.69 -14.96
N VAL A 101 17.93 2.93 -15.41
CA VAL A 101 18.78 3.50 -16.45
C VAL A 101 19.73 4.47 -15.78
N ASP A 102 20.90 3.93 -15.46
CA ASP A 102 22.07 4.68 -15.04
C ASP A 102 22.58 5.45 -16.26
N VAL A 103 22.35 6.76 -16.28
CA VAL A 103 22.95 7.65 -17.28
C VAL A 103 24.16 8.28 -16.61
N PHE A 104 25.30 7.61 -16.72
CA PHE A 104 26.59 8.29 -16.61
C PHE A 104 26.79 9.09 -17.88
N ASP A 105 26.79 10.42 -17.78
CA ASP A 105 27.41 11.30 -18.77
C ASP A 105 28.86 11.57 -18.31
N ASP A 106 29.81 11.21 -19.17
CA ASP A 106 31.26 11.51 -19.10
C ASP A 106 31.56 13.03 -19.17
#